data_AF-A0A7C4C906-F1
#
_entry.id   AF-A0A7C4C906-F1
#
_cell.length_a   1.000
_cell.length_b   1.000
_cell.length_c   1.000
_cell.angle_alpha   90.00
_cell.angle_beta   90.00
_cell.angle_gamma   90.00
#
_symmetry.space_group_name_H-M   'P 1'
#
loop_
_entity.id
_entity.type
_entity.pdbx_description
1 polymer ?
#
loop_
_entity_poly.entity_id
_entity_poly.type
_entity_poly.pdbx_seq_one_letter_code
_entity_poly.pdbx_strand_id
1 'polypeptide(L)'
;MGRGRLSGSRARGTSPSGPKQDNAVQNSCKPKGGSAMSAQPHNSTVVNPIRVPSPYGAAGRIRAALAVLLLLSAVSGTLAGPIFFGKIETPRNYSQVAGHGALVGAVDLHVLPGLPNQFWNSPVTLRGTTGGIADRITATHRARHNVPVCPGEVAPAPWWLAPPISPPPLPFGRSFAGATGRVLHPGPWNHFDYYVEVLAALYGAPMPFRMRSYAYASAGVHDPEVCAGRGGELGSEQMIPPPPVPSNNYGVAVVAYDGGTSTFSLAATVVGIPRQEILAAFLHVGGPGQVGPAIFPLGPGPEWMELGSEAVGRVITDAVLPPEFAQALLEGYTYVQIYTVQRPDGELRGQLRVLPESAVRPGDMNCDGAVNFDDIDPFVLALSGEEAYAVMFPECQWLAADCNLDGAVDFDDIDPFVAQIGQ
;
A
#
# COMPACT_ATOMS: atom_id res chain seq x y z
N MET A 1 -64.46 -21.45 -45.85
CA MET A 1 -65.23 -21.26 -44.59
C MET A 1 -64.22 -20.96 -43.48
N GLY A 2 -64.22 -19.90 -42.69
CA GLY A 2 -64.98 -18.66 -42.63
C GLY A 2 -64.07 -17.57 -42.01
N ARG A 3 -64.50 -16.31 -42.15
CA ARG A 3 -63.82 -15.07 -41.76
C ARG A 3 -63.90 -14.82 -40.24
N GLY A 4 -62.93 -14.08 -39.70
CA GLY A 4 -63.03 -13.36 -38.43
C GLY A 4 -61.94 -12.29 -38.30
N ARG A 5 -62.33 -11.02 -38.47
CA ARG A 5 -61.53 -9.79 -38.31
C ARG A 5 -62.17 -8.96 -37.18
N LEU A 6 -61.43 -7.96 -36.68
CA LEU A 6 -61.80 -6.83 -35.77
C LEU A 6 -61.33 -7.01 -34.31
N SER A 7 -60.89 -6.00 -33.56
CA SER A 7 -60.46 -4.60 -33.81
C SER A 7 -59.89 -4.02 -32.48
N GLY A 8 -59.13 -2.90 -32.55
CA GLY A 8 -58.96 -1.89 -31.47
C GLY A 8 -58.05 -2.27 -30.30
N SER A 9 -57.23 -1.41 -29.69
CA SER A 9 -57.24 0.05 -29.61
C SER A 9 -55.85 0.61 -29.25
N ARG A 10 -55.56 1.80 -29.78
CA ARG A 10 -54.40 2.66 -29.50
C ARG A 10 -54.66 3.45 -28.20
N ALA A 11 -53.67 3.59 -27.33
CA ALA A 11 -53.60 4.71 -26.38
C ALA A 11 -52.14 5.08 -26.10
N ARG A 12 -51.86 6.39 -26.17
CA ARG A 12 -50.59 7.07 -25.86
C ARG A 12 -50.56 7.44 -24.38
N GLY A 13 -49.36 7.58 -23.84
CA GLY A 13 -49.05 8.29 -22.58
C GLY A 13 -47.58 8.03 -22.23
N THR A 14 -46.65 8.87 -22.67
CA THR A 14 -46.02 9.99 -21.91
C THR A 14 -45.08 9.52 -20.79
N SER A 15 -43.79 9.86 -20.96
CA SER A 15 -42.65 9.68 -20.04
C SER A 15 -42.90 10.19 -18.60
N PRO A 16 -42.05 9.79 -17.64
CA PRO A 16 -40.84 10.58 -17.34
C PRO A 16 -39.59 9.69 -17.16
N SER A 17 -38.50 9.90 -17.91
CA SER A 17 -37.31 10.63 -17.41
C SER A 17 -36.91 10.27 -15.97
N GLY A 18 -36.05 9.25 -15.83
CA GLY A 18 -35.22 8.96 -14.67
C GLY A 18 -33.75 8.85 -15.12
N PRO A 19 -32.77 9.16 -14.25
CA PRO A 19 -31.59 9.94 -14.64
C PRO A 19 -30.55 9.12 -15.39
N LYS A 20 -30.13 9.64 -16.54
CA LYS A 20 -28.79 9.41 -17.08
C LYS A 20 -27.81 10.18 -16.19
N GLN A 21 -27.04 9.47 -15.38
CA GLN A 21 -25.78 9.96 -14.84
C GLN A 21 -24.71 8.91 -15.08
N ASP A 22 -24.30 8.80 -16.35
CA ASP A 22 -22.89 8.54 -16.65
C ASP A 22 -22.44 9.80 -17.38
N ASN A 23 -22.18 10.86 -16.60
CA ASN A 23 -21.46 12.00 -17.12
C ASN A 23 -20.07 11.51 -17.44
N ALA A 24 -19.80 11.39 -18.74
CA ALA A 24 -18.48 11.26 -19.31
C ALA A 24 -17.51 12.20 -18.56
N VAL A 25 -16.60 11.63 -17.79
CA VAL A 25 -15.39 12.30 -17.34
C VAL A 25 -14.64 12.65 -18.64
N GLN A 26 -14.70 13.92 -19.02
CA GLN A 26 -13.97 14.40 -20.18
C GLN A 26 -12.48 14.35 -19.87
N ASN A 27 -11.78 13.51 -20.63
CA ASN A 27 -10.33 13.41 -20.78
C ASN A 27 -9.61 14.78 -20.74
N SER A 28 -8.51 14.87 -19.98
CA SER A 28 -7.13 14.88 -20.53
C SER A 28 -6.13 15.68 -19.67
N CYS A 29 -5.10 15.01 -19.14
CA CYS A 29 -3.75 15.60 -18.99
C CYS A 29 -2.92 15.42 -20.28
N LYS A 30 -3.51 14.90 -21.36
CA LYS A 30 -2.91 14.90 -22.69
C LYS A 30 -3.10 16.27 -23.35
N PRO A 31 -2.04 16.97 -23.80
CA PRO A 31 -2.20 18.17 -24.59
C PRO A 31 -2.99 17.85 -25.87
N LYS A 32 -4.04 18.64 -26.14
CA LYS A 32 -4.82 18.54 -27.38
C LYS A 32 -3.94 18.95 -28.56
N GLY A 33 -3.41 17.94 -29.25
CA GLY A 33 -2.87 18.05 -30.60
C GLY A 33 -1.35 18.18 -30.71
N GLY A 34 -0.76 17.28 -31.49
CA GLY A 34 0.46 17.53 -32.26
C GLY A 34 1.79 17.23 -31.58
N SER A 35 2.50 16.26 -32.19
CA SER A 35 3.88 15.83 -31.95
C SER A 35 4.11 14.95 -30.73
N ALA A 36 4.61 13.73 -30.99
CA ALA A 36 5.28 12.90 -30.02
C ALA A 36 6.30 13.75 -29.27
N MET A 37 6.00 14.09 -28.01
CA MET A 37 7.00 14.62 -27.10
C MET A 37 8.05 13.53 -26.96
N SER A 38 9.23 13.82 -27.50
CA SER A 38 10.47 13.11 -27.22
C SER A 38 10.48 12.70 -25.76
N ALA A 39 10.61 11.40 -25.49
CA ALA A 39 10.90 10.88 -24.15
C ALA A 39 12.06 11.71 -23.58
N GLN A 40 11.75 12.60 -22.64
CA GLN A 40 12.81 13.23 -21.85
C GLN A 40 13.44 12.11 -21.02
N PRO A 41 14.76 12.10 -20.85
CA PRO A 41 15.42 11.09 -20.04
C PRO A 41 14.83 11.14 -18.62
N HIS A 42 14.11 10.08 -18.24
CA HIS A 42 13.57 9.91 -16.90
C HIS A 42 14.76 9.83 -15.94
N ASN A 43 15.06 10.95 -15.26
CA ASN A 43 16.11 11.00 -14.27
C ASN A 43 15.57 10.38 -12.99
N SER A 44 15.49 9.04 -12.96
CA SER A 44 15.11 8.28 -11.78
C SER A 44 16.18 8.49 -10.70
N THR A 45 15.80 9.06 -9.57
CA THR A 45 16.70 9.15 -8.41
C THR A 45 16.73 7.77 -7.75
N VAL A 46 17.67 6.92 -8.16
CA VAL A 46 17.92 5.64 -7.50
C VAL A 46 18.86 5.92 -6.33
N VAL A 47 18.37 5.70 -5.11
CA VAL A 47 19.27 5.69 -3.94
C VAL A 47 19.52 4.26 -3.52
N ASN A 48 20.80 3.88 -3.43
CA ASN A 48 21.22 2.65 -2.78
C ASN A 48 20.56 2.54 -1.39
N PRO A 49 20.27 1.33 -0.89
CA PRO A 49 19.54 1.14 0.36
C PRO A 49 20.16 1.98 1.49
N ILE A 50 19.36 2.88 2.05
CA ILE A 50 19.80 3.78 3.11
C ILE A 50 19.68 3.03 4.43
N ARG A 51 20.80 2.85 5.12
CA ARG A 51 20.78 2.39 6.50
C ARG A 51 20.27 3.53 7.38
N VAL A 52 19.10 3.36 8.00
CA VAL A 52 18.59 4.32 8.98
C VAL A 52 19.04 3.86 10.38
N PRO A 53 19.98 4.56 11.04
CA PRO A 53 20.31 4.27 12.43
C PRO A 53 19.12 4.61 13.33
N SER A 54 18.95 3.86 14.42
CA SER A 54 17.90 4.13 15.42
C SER A 54 17.95 5.61 15.88
N PRO A 55 16.79 6.27 16.07
CA PRO A 55 16.74 7.63 16.62
C PRO A 55 17.32 7.75 18.05
N TYR A 56 17.64 6.62 18.71
CA TYR A 56 18.10 6.56 20.10
C TYR A 56 19.54 6.02 20.29
N GLY A 57 20.37 5.98 19.24
CA GLY A 57 21.74 5.46 19.32
C GLY A 57 22.79 6.40 19.96
N ALA A 58 23.25 6.03 21.17
CA ALA A 58 24.50 6.36 21.86
C ALA A 58 25.08 7.80 21.79
N ALA A 59 25.03 8.48 22.94
CA ALA A 59 25.65 9.78 23.21
C ALA A 59 27.16 9.84 22.90
N GLY A 60 27.52 10.47 21.79
CA GLY A 60 28.82 11.08 21.57
C GLY A 60 28.87 12.43 22.29
N ARG A 61 29.86 12.61 23.17
CA ARG A 61 30.04 13.78 24.04
C ARG A 61 30.10 15.10 23.26
N ILE A 62 29.09 15.95 23.39
CA ILE A 62 29.19 17.40 23.11
C ILE A 62 28.95 18.14 24.42
N ARG A 63 29.95 18.89 24.87
CA ARG A 63 29.84 19.84 25.99
C ARG A 63 29.18 21.13 25.48
N ALA A 64 28.03 21.51 26.04
CA ALA A 64 27.71 22.85 26.53
C ALA A 64 26.20 23.01 26.83
N ALA A 65 25.92 23.30 28.11
CA ALA A 65 24.79 24.03 28.73
C ALA A 65 23.56 24.41 27.87
N LEU A 66 22.37 23.91 28.25
CA LEU A 66 21.38 24.61 29.10
C LEU A 66 20.22 23.66 29.41
N ALA A 67 19.76 23.63 30.65
CA ALA A 67 18.73 22.73 31.15
C ALA A 67 17.31 23.18 30.75
N VAL A 68 16.50 22.26 30.23
CA VAL A 68 15.04 22.24 30.41
C VAL A 68 14.69 20.85 30.92
N LEU A 69 14.25 20.80 32.17
CA LEU A 69 13.83 19.60 32.87
C LEU A 69 12.36 19.33 32.51
N LEU A 70 12.13 18.45 31.52
CA LEU A 70 10.84 17.80 31.32
C LEU A 70 10.95 16.39 31.93
N LEU A 71 10.11 16.12 32.92
CA LEU A 71 9.94 14.82 33.56
C LEU A 71 9.51 13.78 32.52
N LEU A 72 10.47 13.10 31.90
CA LEU A 72 10.27 11.87 31.15
C LEU A 72 10.51 10.70 32.10
N SER A 73 9.48 9.92 32.35
CA SER A 73 9.59 8.57 32.90
C SER A 73 10.59 7.78 32.03
N ALA A 74 11.72 7.43 32.61
CA ALA A 74 12.72 6.59 31.96
C ALA A 74 12.18 5.15 31.84
N VAL A 75 11.50 4.85 30.74
CA VAL A 75 11.44 3.47 30.25
C VAL A 75 12.70 3.27 29.41
N SER A 76 13.64 2.49 29.94
CA SER A 76 14.83 2.05 29.24
C SER A 76 14.41 1.24 28.00
N GLY A 77 14.18 1.92 26.87
CA GLY A 77 13.91 1.29 25.59
C GLY A 77 15.18 0.67 25.03
N THR A 78 15.19 -0.65 24.93
CA THR A 78 16.07 -1.44 24.07
C THR A 78 16.11 -0.85 22.66
N LEU A 79 17.32 -0.66 22.12
CA LEU A 79 17.56 -0.07 20.80
C LEU A 79 16.91 -0.89 19.69
N ALA A 80 16.09 -0.27 18.85
CA ALA A 80 15.64 -0.82 17.57
C ALA A 80 16.85 -1.26 16.71
N GLY A 81 16.70 -2.37 15.98
CA GLY A 81 17.72 -2.82 15.02
C GLY A 81 17.91 -1.82 13.87
N PRO A 82 18.98 -1.93 13.06
CA PRO A 82 19.03 -1.19 11.80
C PRO A 82 18.01 -1.78 10.81
N ILE A 83 17.18 -0.92 10.21
CA ILE A 83 16.38 -1.30 9.03
C ILE A 83 17.06 -0.80 7.76
N PHE A 84 16.93 -1.60 6.70
CA PHE A 84 17.29 -1.22 5.34
C PHE A 84 16.02 -1.08 4.52
N PHE A 85 15.93 0.01 3.77
CA PHE A 85 14.82 0.27 2.88
C PHE A 85 15.33 0.80 1.54
N GLY A 86 14.51 0.64 0.51
CA GLY A 86 14.72 1.23 -0.80
C GLY A 86 13.50 2.02 -1.24
N LYS A 87 13.75 3.12 -1.94
CA LYS A 87 12.71 3.95 -2.55
C LYS A 87 13.17 4.42 -3.93
N ILE A 88 12.27 4.37 -4.90
CA ILE A 88 12.41 5.01 -6.21
C ILE A 88 11.14 5.80 -6.48
N GLU A 89 11.27 6.94 -7.12
CA GLU A 89 10.15 7.80 -7.48
C GLU A 89 10.40 8.57 -8.78
N THR A 90 9.30 8.90 -9.44
CA THR A 90 9.18 9.82 -10.57
C THR A 90 8.12 10.86 -10.20
N PRO A 91 7.89 11.90 -11.03
CA PRO A 91 6.80 12.84 -10.77
C PRO A 91 5.44 12.15 -10.59
N ARG A 92 5.18 11.07 -11.32
CA ARG A 92 3.88 10.36 -11.33
C ARG A 92 3.77 9.21 -10.35
N ASN A 93 4.90 8.64 -9.91
CA ASN A 93 4.88 7.39 -9.18
C ASN A 93 5.93 7.37 -8.07
N TYR A 94 5.67 6.58 -7.04
CA TYR A 94 6.73 6.14 -6.13
C TYR A 94 6.56 4.65 -5.81
N SER A 95 7.65 4.04 -5.34
CA SER A 95 7.66 2.65 -4.88
C SER A 95 8.70 2.48 -3.78
N GLN A 96 8.32 1.73 -2.75
CA GLN A 96 9.10 1.52 -1.52
C GLN A 96 9.13 0.06 -1.13
N VAL A 97 10.27 -0.36 -0.58
CA VAL A 97 10.49 -1.69 -0.05
C VAL A 97 11.26 -1.59 1.26
N ALA A 98 10.92 -2.42 2.24
CA ALA A 98 11.67 -2.56 3.48
C ALA A 98 11.58 -3.99 3.99
N GLY A 99 12.66 -4.48 4.60
CA GLY A 99 12.70 -5.78 5.25
C GLY A 99 13.46 -5.69 6.56
N HIS A 100 13.08 -6.53 7.52
CA HIS A 100 13.72 -6.60 8.82
C HIS A 100 13.64 -8.02 9.39
N GLY A 101 14.62 -8.36 10.22
CA GLY A 101 14.64 -9.60 10.98
C GLY A 101 13.72 -9.54 12.19
N ALA A 102 14.05 -10.35 13.20
CA ALA A 102 13.30 -10.41 14.45
C ALA A 102 13.27 -9.03 15.13
N LEU A 103 12.18 -8.75 15.84
CA LEU A 103 12.04 -7.49 16.58
C LEU A 103 13.12 -7.38 17.65
N VAL A 104 13.75 -6.21 17.74
CA VAL A 104 14.78 -5.92 18.73
C VAL A 104 14.18 -5.11 19.87
N GLY A 105 14.05 -5.77 21.03
CA GLY A 105 13.60 -5.10 22.23
C GLY A 105 12.09 -4.95 22.39
N ALA A 106 11.63 -4.21 23.40
CA ALA A 106 10.22 -4.04 23.73
C ALA A 106 9.42 -3.31 22.64
N VAL A 107 10.03 -2.30 22.02
CA VAL A 107 9.48 -1.55 20.89
C VAL A 107 10.59 -1.41 19.85
N ASP A 108 10.32 -1.88 18.64
CA ASP A 108 11.22 -1.81 17.49
C ASP A 108 10.62 -0.85 16.46
N LEU A 109 11.05 0.41 16.50
CA LEU A 109 10.44 1.50 15.74
C LEU A 109 11.38 1.96 14.64
N HIS A 110 10.87 1.97 13.41
CA HIS A 110 11.56 2.57 12.27
C HIS A 110 10.68 3.59 11.57
N VAL A 111 11.29 4.67 11.13
CA VAL A 111 10.68 5.67 10.26
C VAL A 111 11.47 5.67 8.97
N LEU A 112 10.83 5.30 7.87
CA LEU A 112 11.44 5.33 6.54
C LEU A 112 11.45 6.79 6.07
N PRO A 113 12.62 7.45 5.97
CA PRO A 113 12.69 8.85 5.60
C PRO A 113 12.40 9.06 4.11
N GLY A 114 11.99 10.28 3.78
CA GLY A 114 11.89 10.75 2.41
C GLY A 114 13.24 10.84 1.69
N LEU A 115 13.21 10.99 0.36
CA LEU A 115 14.41 11.19 -0.45
C LEU A 115 14.82 12.68 -0.50
N PRO A 116 16.11 12.99 -0.73
CA PRO A 116 16.53 14.34 -1.10
C PRO A 116 15.88 14.76 -2.44
N ASN A 117 15.32 15.98 -2.51
CA ASN A 117 14.59 16.51 -3.68
C ASN A 117 13.39 15.65 -4.11
N GLN A 118 12.58 15.24 -3.14
CA GLN A 118 11.56 14.24 -3.38
C GLN A 118 10.36 14.72 -4.21
N PHE A 119 10.04 13.96 -5.26
CA PHE A 119 8.79 14.08 -6.00
C PHE A 119 7.59 13.69 -5.12
N TRP A 120 7.79 12.73 -4.21
CA TRP A 120 6.76 12.24 -3.29
C TRP A 120 7.22 12.31 -1.84
N ASN A 121 6.43 12.93 -0.97
CA ASN A 121 6.52 12.63 0.46
C ASN A 121 5.80 11.31 0.68
N SER A 122 6.46 10.32 1.25
CA SER A 122 5.80 9.05 1.53
C SER A 122 6.36 8.33 2.76
N PRO A 123 6.36 9.02 3.93
CA PRO A 123 6.88 8.45 5.16
C PRO A 123 6.10 7.20 5.57
N VAL A 124 6.83 6.19 6.01
CA VAL A 124 6.28 4.96 6.59
C VAL A 124 6.86 4.80 7.98
N THR A 125 6.00 4.58 8.96
CA THR A 125 6.39 4.15 10.29
C THR A 125 6.13 2.66 10.42
N LEU A 126 7.16 1.90 10.76
CA LEU A 126 7.09 0.48 11.06
C LEU A 126 7.31 0.31 12.56
N ARG A 127 6.26 -0.06 13.28
CA ARG A 127 6.27 -0.14 14.75
C ARG A 127 6.05 -1.58 15.20
N GLY A 128 7.13 -2.23 15.59
CA GLY A 128 7.13 -3.53 16.24
C GLY A 128 6.94 -3.41 17.75
N THR A 129 6.16 -4.30 18.35
CA THR A 129 6.07 -4.44 19.81
C THR A 129 6.30 -5.89 20.21
N THR A 130 7.14 -6.11 21.21
CA THR A 130 7.36 -7.44 21.80
C THR A 130 6.76 -7.50 23.20
N GLY A 131 6.19 -8.65 23.54
CA GLY A 131 5.60 -8.88 24.87
C GLY A 131 4.22 -9.53 24.82
N GLY A 132 3.65 -9.78 26.00
CA GLY A 132 2.37 -10.48 26.12
C GLY A 132 2.40 -11.88 25.49
N ILE A 133 1.30 -12.24 24.81
CA ILE A 133 1.13 -13.53 24.14
C ILE A 133 1.71 -13.55 22.72
N ALA A 134 1.94 -12.39 22.09
CA ALA A 134 2.37 -12.29 20.70
C ALA A 134 3.09 -10.99 20.37
N ASP A 135 4.16 -11.09 19.58
CA ASP A 135 4.79 -9.95 18.93
C ASP A 135 3.88 -9.40 17.81
N ARG A 136 3.91 -8.08 17.62
CA ARG A 136 3.10 -7.38 16.61
C ARG A 136 3.94 -6.41 15.80
N ILE A 137 3.53 -6.14 14.56
CA ILE A 137 4.10 -5.13 13.67
C ILE A 137 2.95 -4.38 12.99
N THR A 138 3.05 -3.06 12.96
CA THR A 138 2.11 -2.18 12.27
C THR A 138 2.88 -1.28 11.31
N ALA A 139 2.38 -1.13 10.08
CA ALA A 139 2.81 -0.08 9.17
C ALA A 139 1.77 1.04 9.16
N THR A 140 2.23 2.25 9.41
CA THR A 140 1.45 3.48 9.24
C THR A 140 2.09 4.30 8.16
N HIS A 141 1.35 4.51 7.07
CA HIS A 141 1.85 5.10 5.86
C HIS A 141 0.94 6.24 5.42
N ARG A 142 1.58 7.35 5.08
CA ARG A 142 0.92 8.46 4.41
C ARG A 142 1.82 8.97 3.33
N ALA A 143 1.23 9.66 2.37
CA ALA A 143 2.03 10.22 1.32
C ALA A 143 1.31 11.33 0.55
N ARG A 144 2.01 11.97 -0.39
CA ARG A 144 1.52 12.97 -1.36
C ARG A 144 2.62 13.27 -2.36
N HIS A 145 2.27 13.64 -3.58
CA HIS A 145 3.26 14.23 -4.48
C HIS A 145 3.48 15.72 -4.14
N ASN A 146 4.72 16.19 -4.30
CA ASN A 146 5.14 17.56 -3.98
C ASN A 146 5.29 18.44 -5.22
N VAL A 147 5.22 17.84 -6.41
CA VAL A 147 5.37 18.54 -7.67
C VAL A 147 4.06 18.52 -8.43
N PRO A 148 3.72 19.57 -9.20
CA PRO A 148 2.58 19.52 -10.07
C PRO A 148 2.87 18.57 -11.26
N VAL A 149 2.02 17.57 -11.44
CA VAL A 149 2.07 16.55 -12.48
C VAL A 149 1.10 16.88 -13.61
N CYS A 150 -0.11 17.36 -13.31
CA CYS A 150 -1.05 17.89 -14.30
C CYS A 150 -1.12 19.44 -14.31
N PRO A 151 -1.45 20.05 -15.48
CA PRO A 151 -1.53 21.51 -15.58
C PRO A 151 -2.58 22.13 -14.66
N GLY A 152 -2.14 23.07 -13.82
CA GLY A 152 -3.01 23.89 -12.97
C GLY A 152 -3.44 23.23 -11.65
N GLU A 153 -2.93 22.05 -11.32
CA GLU A 153 -3.16 21.44 -10.01
C GLU A 153 -2.38 22.12 -8.89
N VAL A 154 -2.84 21.92 -7.66
CA VAL A 154 -2.14 22.39 -6.45
C VAL A 154 -1.09 21.36 -6.06
N ALA A 155 0.13 21.85 -5.81
CA ALA A 155 1.22 21.08 -5.22
C ALA A 155 1.72 21.80 -3.94
N PRO A 156 1.95 21.08 -2.82
CA PRO A 156 1.80 19.63 -2.68
C PRO A 156 0.33 19.18 -2.71
N ALA A 157 0.10 17.95 -3.15
CA ALA A 157 -1.23 17.34 -3.15
C ALA A 157 -1.76 17.11 -1.71
N PRO A 158 -3.08 16.86 -1.56
CA PRO A 158 -3.62 16.32 -0.33
C PRO A 158 -2.86 15.08 0.14
N TRP A 159 -2.79 14.88 1.45
CA TRP A 159 -2.25 13.64 2.00
C TRP A 159 -3.22 12.51 1.71
N TRP A 160 -2.70 11.44 1.13
CA TRP A 160 -3.30 10.13 1.27
C TRP A 160 -2.83 9.55 2.59
N LEU A 161 -3.81 9.17 3.38
CA LEU A 161 -3.60 8.44 4.62
C LEU A 161 -3.99 7.01 4.27
N ALA A 162 -3.02 6.09 4.31
CA ALA A 162 -3.31 4.68 4.21
C ALA A 162 -3.64 4.16 5.61
N PRO A 163 -4.71 3.36 5.77
CA PRO A 163 -5.09 2.88 7.09
C PRO A 163 -4.01 1.91 7.57
N PRO A 164 -3.64 1.96 8.84
CA PRO A 164 -2.58 1.12 9.33
C PRO A 164 -2.87 -0.34 9.08
N ILE A 165 -1.85 -1.04 8.58
CA ILE A 165 -1.94 -2.46 8.33
C ILE A 165 -1.12 -3.21 9.38
N SER A 166 -1.72 -4.23 9.98
CA SER A 166 -1.06 -5.11 10.95
C SER A 166 -1.41 -6.56 10.64
N PRO A 167 -0.44 -7.39 10.22
CA PRO A 167 -0.68 -8.82 10.03
C PRO A 167 -1.13 -9.48 11.33
N PRO A 168 -2.17 -10.33 11.31
CA PRO A 168 -2.62 -11.01 12.51
C PRO A 168 -1.52 -11.93 13.05
N PRO A 169 -1.23 -11.94 14.36
CA PRO A 169 -0.17 -12.78 14.90
C PRO A 169 -0.55 -14.26 14.84
N LEU A 170 0.44 -15.12 14.54
CA LEU A 170 0.27 -16.56 14.46
C LEU A 170 1.27 -17.30 15.37
N PRO A 171 0.96 -18.51 15.87
CA PRO A 171 1.94 -19.34 16.57
C PRO A 171 3.11 -19.77 15.66
N PHE A 172 2.80 -20.06 14.39
CA PHE A 172 3.78 -20.42 13.38
C PHE A 172 3.32 -19.95 12.01
N GLY A 173 4.27 -19.76 11.11
CA GLY A 173 3.99 -19.45 9.72
C GLY A 173 3.78 -17.97 9.50
N ARG A 174 3.17 -17.63 8.38
CA ARG A 174 3.14 -16.26 7.87
C ARG A 174 1.74 -15.71 7.92
N SER A 175 1.65 -14.43 8.20
CA SER A 175 0.45 -13.65 8.05
C SER A 175 0.75 -12.38 7.27
N PHE A 176 -0.28 -11.82 6.64
CA PHE A 176 -0.17 -10.59 5.88
C PHE A 176 -1.35 -9.67 6.17
N ALA A 177 -1.14 -8.38 5.97
CA ALA A 177 -2.16 -7.35 5.88
C ALA A 177 -1.79 -6.43 4.72
N GLY A 178 -2.76 -5.78 4.12
CA GLY A 178 -2.51 -4.86 3.02
C GLY A 178 -3.74 -4.02 2.73
N ALA A 179 -3.49 -2.85 2.17
CA ALA A 179 -4.51 -1.86 1.87
C ALA A 179 -4.29 -1.30 0.47
N THR A 180 -5.38 -0.91 -0.18
CA THR A 180 -5.37 -0.02 -1.33
C THR A 180 -6.37 1.09 -1.08
N GLY A 181 -6.30 2.16 -1.85
CA GLY A 181 -7.28 3.21 -1.81
C GLY A 181 -6.93 4.33 -2.76
N ARG A 182 -7.74 5.38 -2.72
CA ARG A 182 -7.58 6.57 -3.55
C ARG A 182 -7.83 7.84 -2.76
N VAL A 183 -7.19 8.94 -3.15
CA VAL A 183 -7.44 10.27 -2.61
C VAL A 183 -7.82 11.21 -3.73
N LEU A 184 -8.86 12.02 -3.52
CA LEU A 184 -9.25 13.05 -4.47
C LEU A 184 -8.17 14.13 -4.51
N HIS A 185 -7.68 14.45 -5.70
CA HIS A 185 -6.78 15.56 -5.94
C HIS A 185 -7.52 16.73 -6.60
N PRO A 186 -7.71 17.85 -5.88
CA PRO A 186 -8.37 19.03 -6.44
C PRO A 186 -7.50 19.71 -7.49
N GLY A 187 -8.11 20.02 -8.63
CA GLY A 187 -7.49 20.77 -9.71
C GLY A 187 -8.53 21.34 -10.67
N PRO A 188 -8.11 21.92 -11.80
CA PRO A 188 -9.02 22.33 -12.86
C PRO A 188 -9.92 21.17 -13.33
N TRP A 189 -9.40 19.95 -13.18
CA TRP A 189 -10.13 18.70 -13.29
C TRP A 189 -9.80 17.84 -12.08
N ASN A 190 -10.80 17.60 -11.23
CA ASN A 190 -10.65 16.68 -10.10
C ASN A 190 -10.34 15.28 -10.63
N HIS A 191 -9.39 14.62 -9.98
CA HIS A 191 -9.02 13.25 -10.28
C HIS A 191 -8.52 12.52 -9.04
N PHE A 192 -8.13 11.25 -9.16
CA PHE A 192 -7.74 10.43 -8.02
C PHE A 192 -6.28 9.99 -8.11
N ASP A 193 -5.54 10.18 -7.02
CA ASP A 193 -4.28 9.46 -6.80
C ASP A 193 -4.61 8.10 -6.17
N TYR A 194 -3.80 7.08 -6.45
CA TYR A 194 -3.99 5.73 -5.95
C TYR A 194 -2.79 5.23 -5.18
N TYR A 195 -3.06 4.37 -4.20
CA TYR A 195 -2.02 3.71 -3.43
C TYR A 195 -2.30 2.23 -3.19
N VAL A 196 -1.22 1.54 -2.85
CA VAL A 196 -1.24 0.15 -2.42
C VAL A 196 -0.08 -0.13 -1.48
N GLU A 197 -0.33 -0.91 -0.44
CA GLU A 197 0.70 -1.41 0.45
C GLU A 197 0.40 -2.80 1.00
N VAL A 198 1.45 -3.54 1.31
CA VAL A 198 1.38 -4.87 1.92
C VAL A 198 2.48 -4.99 2.96
N LEU A 199 2.12 -5.54 4.12
CA LEU A 199 3.00 -5.93 5.21
C LEU A 199 2.80 -7.42 5.47
N ALA A 200 3.88 -8.18 5.61
CA ALA A 200 3.84 -9.58 6.01
C ALA A 200 4.80 -9.84 7.17
N ALA A 201 4.44 -10.78 8.03
CA ALA A 201 5.24 -11.20 9.17
C ALA A 201 5.36 -12.73 9.22
N LEU A 202 6.54 -13.24 9.57
CA LEU A 202 6.80 -14.65 9.82
C LEU A 202 6.95 -14.91 11.31
N TYR A 203 6.21 -15.88 11.84
CA TYR A 203 6.25 -16.33 13.22
C TYR A 203 6.86 -17.73 13.33
N GLY A 204 7.54 -18.00 14.44
CA GLY A 204 8.26 -19.27 14.60
C GLY A 204 8.34 -19.83 16.01
N ALA A 205 7.40 -19.48 16.90
CA ALA A 205 7.34 -20.02 18.25
C ALA A 205 5.87 -20.16 18.72
N PRO A 206 5.48 -21.31 19.29
CA PRO A 206 4.08 -21.60 19.59
C PRO A 206 3.50 -20.75 20.70
N MET A 207 4.31 -20.31 21.67
CA MET A 207 3.94 -19.38 22.75
C MET A 207 5.21 -18.94 23.50
N PRO A 208 5.39 -17.64 23.81
CA PRO A 208 4.70 -16.52 23.15
C PRO A 208 4.95 -16.55 21.63
N PHE A 209 4.03 -16.01 20.84
CA PHE A 209 4.15 -15.97 19.38
C PHE A 209 5.25 -14.99 19.00
N ARG A 210 6.42 -15.51 18.64
CA ARG A 210 7.60 -14.68 18.34
C ARG A 210 7.78 -14.48 16.85
N MET A 211 7.94 -13.22 16.47
CA MET A 211 8.20 -12.81 15.09
C MET A 211 9.67 -13.03 14.75
N ARG A 212 9.92 -13.64 13.59
CA ARG A 212 11.25 -13.91 13.04
C ARG A 212 11.70 -12.87 12.03
N SER A 213 10.76 -12.29 11.30
CA SER A 213 11.01 -11.27 10.29
C SER A 213 9.71 -10.64 9.82
N TYR A 214 9.81 -9.48 9.16
CA TYR A 214 8.73 -8.88 8.42
C TYR A 214 9.22 -8.26 7.10
N ALA A 215 8.29 -8.14 6.15
CA ALA A 215 8.51 -7.58 4.81
C ALA A 215 7.43 -6.55 4.49
N TYR A 216 7.82 -5.40 3.98
CA TYR A 216 6.92 -4.31 3.59
C TYR A 216 7.19 -3.89 2.13
N ALA A 217 6.12 -3.58 1.41
CA ALA A 217 6.19 -2.92 0.11
C ALA A 217 5.00 -1.97 -0.06
N SER A 218 5.24 -0.81 -0.67
CA SER A 218 4.18 0.11 -1.08
C SER A 218 4.49 0.80 -2.41
N ALA A 219 3.44 1.20 -3.11
CA ALA A 219 3.53 1.97 -4.34
C ALA A 219 2.30 2.85 -4.49
N GLY A 220 2.44 3.91 -5.28
CA GLY A 220 1.31 4.76 -5.62
C GLY A 220 1.59 5.56 -6.88
N VAL A 221 0.49 6.04 -7.44
CA VAL A 221 0.41 6.64 -8.76
C VAL A 221 -0.52 7.84 -8.73
N HIS A 222 -0.11 8.89 -9.43
CA HIS A 222 -0.94 10.03 -9.77
C HIS A 222 -1.37 9.90 -11.24
N ASP A 223 -2.66 9.69 -11.51
CA ASP A 223 -3.22 9.81 -12.87
C ASP A 223 -4.76 9.95 -12.89
N PRO A 224 -5.33 10.75 -13.83
CA PRO A 224 -6.78 10.90 -13.98
C PRO A 224 -7.55 9.76 -14.67
N GLU A 225 -6.89 8.74 -15.19
CA GLU A 225 -7.49 7.61 -15.90
C GLU A 225 -7.63 6.36 -15.00
N VAL A 226 -8.11 5.24 -15.56
CA VAL A 226 -8.39 4.01 -14.80
C VAL A 226 -7.11 3.44 -14.20
N CYS A 227 -6.89 3.69 -12.92
CA CYS A 227 -5.73 3.22 -12.17
C CYS A 227 -6.11 2.16 -11.14
N ALA A 228 -5.10 1.42 -10.68
CA ALA A 228 -5.30 0.36 -9.73
C ALA A 228 -4.06 0.08 -8.89
N GLY A 229 -4.28 -0.13 -7.60
CA GLY A 229 -3.35 -0.78 -6.70
C GLY A 229 -3.66 -2.28 -6.58
N ARG A 230 -2.68 -3.15 -6.85
CA ARG A 230 -2.78 -4.61 -6.65
C ARG A 230 -1.65 -5.08 -5.78
N GLY A 231 -1.87 -6.09 -4.95
CA GLY A 231 -0.80 -6.64 -4.13
C GLY A 231 -1.11 -8.00 -3.55
N GLY A 232 -0.12 -8.58 -2.91
CA GLY A 232 -0.26 -9.88 -2.27
C GLY A 232 1.04 -10.39 -1.64
N GLU A 233 0.90 -11.49 -0.91
CA GLU A 233 2.02 -12.24 -0.38
C GLU A 233 2.59 -13.20 -1.43
N LEU A 234 3.90 -13.45 -1.35
CA LEU A 234 4.60 -14.46 -2.14
C LEU A 234 4.92 -15.66 -1.24
N GLY A 235 4.55 -16.86 -1.69
CA GLY A 235 4.83 -18.07 -0.94
C GLY A 235 4.91 -19.33 -1.80
N SER A 236 5.55 -20.33 -1.22
CA SER A 236 5.75 -21.63 -1.88
C SER A 236 4.46 -22.43 -2.01
N GLU A 237 3.51 -22.22 -1.11
CA GLU A 237 2.17 -22.83 -1.11
C GLU A 237 1.27 -22.35 -2.25
N GLN A 238 1.58 -21.22 -2.87
CA GLN A 238 0.85 -20.70 -4.04
C GLN A 238 1.40 -21.25 -5.36
N MET A 239 2.52 -21.97 -5.35
CA MET A 239 3.14 -22.57 -6.53
C MET A 239 2.25 -23.65 -7.14
N ILE A 240 2.38 -23.83 -8.46
CA ILE A 240 1.58 -24.79 -9.23
C ILE A 240 2.51 -25.59 -10.16
N PRO A 241 2.68 -26.91 -9.92
CA PRO A 241 2.24 -27.63 -8.73
C PRO A 241 2.95 -27.13 -7.45
N PRO A 242 2.37 -27.32 -6.26
CA PRO A 242 3.06 -27.01 -5.01
C PRO A 242 4.35 -27.83 -4.87
N PRO A 243 5.43 -27.25 -4.34
CA PRO A 243 6.68 -27.97 -4.13
C PRO A 243 6.51 -29.04 -3.04
N PRO A 244 7.24 -30.17 -3.13
CA PRO A 244 7.11 -31.27 -2.16
C PRO A 244 7.37 -30.88 -0.71
N VAL A 245 8.24 -29.87 -0.49
CA VAL A 245 8.53 -29.29 0.81
C VAL A 245 8.26 -27.79 0.75
N PRO A 246 7.34 -27.24 1.54
CA PRO A 246 7.14 -25.80 1.64
C PRO A 246 8.41 -25.09 2.11
N SER A 247 8.71 -23.94 1.52
CA SER A 247 9.78 -23.05 1.99
C SER A 247 9.22 -22.11 3.05
N ASN A 248 10.04 -21.77 4.06
CA ASN A 248 9.74 -20.66 4.98
C ASN A 248 10.09 -19.30 4.35
N ASN A 249 10.73 -19.30 3.18
CA ASN A 249 10.97 -18.09 2.41
C ASN A 249 9.64 -17.50 1.95
N TYR A 250 9.59 -16.18 1.88
CA TYR A 250 8.37 -15.47 1.54
C TYR A 250 8.66 -14.10 0.98
N GLY A 251 7.62 -13.43 0.53
CA GLY A 251 7.73 -12.04 0.17
C GLY A 251 6.38 -11.34 0.13
N VAL A 252 6.42 -10.09 -0.27
CA VAL A 252 5.26 -9.27 -0.59
C VAL A 252 5.53 -8.58 -1.92
N ALA A 253 4.49 -8.34 -2.70
CA ALA A 253 4.58 -7.55 -3.91
C ALA A 253 3.36 -6.63 -4.02
N VAL A 254 3.61 -5.43 -4.54
CA VAL A 254 2.58 -4.44 -4.89
C VAL A 254 2.83 -3.90 -6.29
N VAL A 255 1.75 -3.53 -6.97
CA VAL A 255 1.76 -2.89 -8.27
C VAL A 255 0.78 -1.73 -8.26
N ALA A 256 1.26 -0.55 -8.67
CA ALA A 256 0.43 0.60 -9.01
C ALA A 256 0.43 0.75 -10.54
N TYR A 257 -0.74 0.68 -11.15
CA TYR A 257 -0.92 0.81 -12.60
C TYR A 257 -1.53 2.18 -12.96
N ASP A 258 -0.87 2.88 -13.88
CA ASP A 258 -1.31 4.11 -14.53
C ASP A 258 -2.02 3.76 -15.85
N GLY A 259 -3.35 3.93 -15.88
CA GLY A 259 -4.14 3.69 -17.08
C GLY A 259 -3.87 4.66 -18.23
N GLY A 260 -3.52 5.92 -17.91
CA GLY A 260 -3.36 6.99 -18.90
C GLY A 260 -2.07 6.92 -19.69
N THR A 261 -1.02 6.40 -19.05
CA THR A 261 0.26 6.10 -19.69
C THR A 261 0.45 4.63 -20.04
N SER A 262 -0.45 3.74 -19.58
CA SER A 262 -0.30 2.28 -19.69
C SER A 262 1.01 1.78 -19.09
N THR A 263 1.43 2.40 -17.99
CA THR A 263 2.63 2.02 -17.26
C THR A 263 2.28 1.48 -15.88
N PHE A 264 3.20 0.72 -15.28
CA PHE A 264 3.08 0.26 -13.92
C PHE A 264 4.38 0.49 -13.15
N SER A 265 4.22 0.68 -11.85
CA SER A 265 5.30 0.65 -10.87
C SER A 265 5.10 -0.56 -9.96
N LEU A 266 6.18 -1.26 -9.63
CA LEU A 266 6.16 -2.46 -8.82
C LEU A 266 7.19 -2.35 -7.70
N ALA A 267 6.80 -2.75 -6.50
CA ALA A 267 7.69 -2.97 -5.38
C ALA A 267 7.49 -4.40 -4.85
N ALA A 268 8.60 -5.13 -4.63
CA ALA A 268 8.58 -6.45 -4.03
C ALA A 268 9.69 -6.60 -3.00
N THR A 269 9.37 -7.17 -1.85
CA THR A 269 10.33 -7.52 -0.81
C THR A 269 10.30 -9.02 -0.59
N VAL A 270 11.46 -9.67 -0.58
CA VAL A 270 11.62 -11.11 -0.40
C VAL A 270 12.54 -11.36 0.79
N VAL A 271 12.16 -12.31 1.63
CA VAL A 271 12.85 -12.65 2.88
C VAL A 271 13.31 -14.11 2.83
N GLY A 272 14.55 -14.35 3.27
CA GLY A 272 15.15 -15.69 3.36
C GLY A 272 15.74 -16.24 2.05
N ILE A 273 15.70 -15.48 0.95
CA ILE A 273 16.37 -15.83 -0.32
C ILE A 273 17.50 -14.82 -0.54
N PRO A 274 18.77 -15.24 -0.46
CA PRO A 274 19.90 -14.38 -0.78
C PRO A 274 19.83 -13.90 -2.23
N ARG A 275 20.26 -12.65 -2.47
CA ARG A 275 20.26 -12.04 -3.82
C ARG A 275 20.91 -12.93 -4.87
N GLN A 276 22.01 -13.60 -4.53
CA GLN A 276 22.78 -14.43 -5.45
C GLN A 276 22.07 -15.75 -5.80
N GLU A 277 21.06 -16.15 -5.03
CA GLU A 277 20.25 -17.33 -5.31
C GLU A 277 19.07 -17.05 -6.24
N ILE A 278 18.71 -15.79 -6.49
CA ILE A 278 17.63 -15.42 -7.43
C ILE A 278 18.14 -15.56 -8.87
N LEU A 279 17.66 -16.59 -9.56
CA LEU A 279 17.95 -16.81 -10.99
C LEU A 279 17.17 -15.82 -11.86
N ALA A 280 15.88 -15.67 -11.58
CA ALA A 280 14.99 -14.76 -12.30
C ALA A 280 13.72 -14.51 -11.49
N ALA A 281 13.01 -13.45 -11.85
CA ALA A 281 11.64 -13.21 -11.41
C ALA A 281 10.84 -12.61 -12.55
N PHE A 282 9.54 -12.90 -12.60
CA PHE A 282 8.65 -12.47 -13.66
C PHE A 282 7.28 -12.07 -13.12
N LEU A 283 6.68 -11.09 -13.78
CA LEU A 283 5.23 -10.92 -13.78
C LEU A 283 4.64 -11.87 -14.82
N HIS A 284 3.61 -12.61 -14.44
CA HIS A 284 2.87 -13.51 -15.30
C HIS A 284 1.41 -13.09 -15.39
N VAL A 285 0.75 -13.51 -16.47
CA VAL A 285 -0.71 -13.46 -16.59
C VAL A 285 -1.30 -14.84 -16.25
N GLY A 286 -2.30 -14.88 -15.39
CA GLY A 286 -2.97 -16.10 -14.95
C GLY A 286 -3.70 -15.88 -13.62
N GLY A 287 -4.87 -16.52 -13.47
CA GLY A 287 -5.63 -16.44 -12.24
C GLY A 287 -5.10 -17.30 -11.09
N PRO A 288 -5.75 -17.20 -9.92
CA PRO A 288 -5.52 -18.13 -8.82
C PRO A 288 -5.64 -19.58 -9.32
N GLY A 289 -4.66 -20.42 -9.01
CA GLY A 289 -4.68 -21.82 -9.45
C GLY A 289 -4.31 -22.06 -10.92
N GLN A 290 -3.90 -21.03 -11.68
CA GLN A 290 -3.55 -21.17 -13.10
C GLN A 290 -2.09 -20.78 -13.40
N VAL A 291 -1.39 -21.59 -14.18
CA VAL A 291 -0.08 -21.23 -14.75
C VAL A 291 -0.31 -20.50 -16.06
N GLY A 292 0.39 -19.39 -16.29
CA GLY A 292 0.36 -18.69 -17.55
C GLY A 292 1.69 -18.02 -17.92
N PRO A 293 1.77 -17.42 -19.12
CA PRO A 293 3.03 -16.95 -19.66
C PRO A 293 3.59 -15.76 -18.87
N ALA A 294 4.92 -15.64 -18.86
CA ALA A 294 5.59 -14.45 -18.35
C ALA A 294 5.32 -13.27 -19.30
N ILE A 295 4.91 -12.14 -18.74
CA ILE A 295 4.56 -10.91 -19.48
C ILE A 295 5.55 -9.77 -19.23
N PHE A 296 6.31 -9.82 -18.15
CA PHE A 296 7.35 -8.83 -17.86
C PHE A 296 8.49 -9.42 -17.01
N PRO A 297 9.77 -9.24 -17.38
CA PRO A 297 10.89 -9.67 -16.55
C PRO A 297 11.11 -8.71 -15.37
N LEU A 298 11.11 -9.22 -14.15
CA LEU A 298 11.52 -8.48 -12.95
C LEU A 298 13.04 -8.57 -12.71
N GLY A 299 13.74 -9.39 -13.50
CA GLY A 299 15.19 -9.47 -13.53
C GLY A 299 15.80 -10.52 -12.59
N PRO A 300 17.08 -10.87 -12.81
CA PRO A 300 17.84 -11.76 -11.95
C PRO A 300 18.31 -11.04 -10.69
N GLY A 301 18.84 -11.81 -9.72
CA GLY A 301 19.36 -11.30 -8.45
C GLY A 301 20.18 -10.00 -8.52
N PRO A 302 21.10 -9.80 -9.49
CA PRO A 302 21.84 -8.55 -9.64
C PRO A 302 21.00 -7.27 -9.79
N GLU A 303 19.71 -7.36 -10.10
CA GLU A 303 18.79 -6.21 -10.17
C GLU A 303 18.02 -5.96 -8.86
N TRP A 304 18.15 -6.85 -7.87
CA TRP A 304 17.47 -6.76 -6.58
C TRP A 304 18.37 -6.10 -5.54
N MET A 305 17.92 -5.08 -4.83
CA MET A 305 18.70 -4.43 -3.77
C MET A 305 18.79 -5.31 -2.51
N GLU A 306 19.95 -5.30 -1.85
CA GLU A 306 20.10 -5.95 -0.53
C GLU A 306 19.42 -5.08 0.54
N LEU A 307 18.52 -5.66 1.31
CA LEU A 307 17.82 -5.00 2.43
C LEU A 307 18.31 -5.61 3.75
N GLY A 308 19.60 -5.39 4.04
CA GLY A 308 20.27 -6.01 5.17
C GLY A 308 20.66 -7.46 4.90
N SER A 309 20.72 -8.28 5.95
CA SER A 309 21.01 -9.72 5.83
C SER A 309 19.78 -10.58 5.60
N GLU A 310 18.58 -10.04 5.84
CA GLU A 310 17.36 -10.82 5.97
C GLU A 310 16.53 -10.81 4.69
N ALA A 311 16.64 -9.74 3.89
CA ALA A 311 15.73 -9.46 2.81
C ALA A 311 16.43 -8.86 1.59
N VAL A 312 15.77 -8.99 0.44
CA VAL A 312 16.10 -8.30 -0.80
C VAL A 312 14.86 -7.60 -1.35
N GLY A 313 15.06 -6.49 -2.05
CA GLY A 313 14.00 -5.67 -2.62
C GLY A 313 14.11 -5.56 -4.14
N ARG A 314 12.98 -5.44 -4.83
CA ARG A 314 12.92 -5.02 -6.23
C ARG A 314 11.97 -3.86 -6.35
N VAL A 315 12.43 -2.81 -7.02
CA VAL A 315 11.59 -1.67 -7.39
C VAL A 315 11.72 -1.44 -8.89
N ILE A 316 10.58 -1.24 -9.54
CA ILE A 316 10.41 -0.88 -10.96
C ILE A 316 9.44 0.31 -11.00
N THR A 317 9.71 1.30 -11.83
CA THR A 317 8.88 2.50 -11.94
C THR A 317 8.69 2.85 -13.41
N ASP A 318 7.49 3.31 -13.78
CA ASP A 318 7.11 3.73 -15.13
C ASP A 318 7.36 2.65 -16.23
N ALA A 319 7.25 1.36 -15.88
CA ALA A 319 7.42 0.28 -16.85
C ALA A 319 6.17 0.13 -17.73
N VAL A 320 6.34 -0.02 -19.04
CA VAL A 320 5.20 -0.20 -19.95
C VAL A 320 4.56 -1.57 -19.73
N LEU A 321 3.25 -1.59 -19.48
CA LEU A 321 2.45 -2.80 -19.53
C LEU A 321 1.89 -2.95 -20.95
N PRO A 322 2.06 -4.10 -21.62
CA PRO A 322 1.38 -4.34 -22.89
C PRO A 322 -0.14 -4.20 -22.69
N PRO A 323 -0.84 -3.38 -23.50
CA PRO A 323 -2.25 -3.04 -23.26
C PRO A 323 -3.19 -4.24 -23.17
N GLU A 324 -2.88 -5.34 -23.86
CA GLU A 324 -3.63 -6.60 -23.80
C GLU A 324 -3.67 -7.24 -22.41
N PHE A 325 -2.74 -6.89 -21.52
CA PHE A 325 -2.68 -7.41 -20.14
C PHE A 325 -3.23 -6.44 -19.10
N ALA A 326 -3.61 -5.22 -19.49
CA ALA A 326 -4.15 -4.23 -18.55
C ALA A 326 -5.37 -4.75 -17.81
N GLN A 327 -6.35 -5.32 -18.54
CA GLN A 327 -7.55 -5.87 -17.90
C GLN A 327 -7.23 -7.03 -16.95
N ALA A 328 -6.30 -7.91 -17.32
CA ALA A 328 -5.90 -9.01 -16.45
C ALA A 328 -5.28 -8.50 -15.14
N LEU A 329 -4.44 -7.46 -15.20
CA LEU A 329 -3.89 -6.83 -14.00
C LEU A 329 -5.00 -6.18 -13.16
N LEU A 330 -5.90 -5.43 -13.79
CA LEU A 330 -7.03 -4.78 -13.14
C LEU A 330 -7.97 -5.80 -12.47
N GLU A 331 -8.17 -6.97 -13.05
CA GLU A 331 -9.04 -8.00 -12.46
C GLU A 331 -8.31 -8.93 -11.47
N GLY A 332 -7.01 -8.71 -11.26
CA GLY A 332 -6.20 -9.53 -10.37
C GLY A 332 -5.84 -10.90 -10.94
N TYR A 333 -5.84 -11.04 -12.26
CA TYR A 333 -5.37 -12.19 -13.04
C TYR A 333 -3.88 -12.07 -13.43
N THR A 334 -3.06 -11.48 -12.56
CA THR A 334 -1.61 -11.44 -12.70
C THR A 334 -0.93 -11.91 -11.42
N TYR A 335 0.26 -12.49 -11.53
CA TYR A 335 1.02 -12.96 -10.38
C TYR A 335 2.51 -12.75 -10.56
N VAL A 336 3.22 -12.56 -9.44
CA VAL A 336 4.68 -12.55 -9.39
C VAL A 336 5.18 -13.96 -9.11
N GLN A 337 6.23 -14.38 -9.80
CA GLN A 337 6.91 -15.63 -9.53
C GLN A 337 8.43 -15.44 -9.49
N ILE A 338 9.09 -16.10 -8.53
CA ILE A 338 10.52 -16.02 -8.27
C ILE A 338 11.13 -17.41 -8.43
N TYR A 339 12.23 -17.47 -9.16
CA TYR A 339 12.97 -18.67 -9.50
C TYR A 339 14.34 -18.60 -8.83
N THR A 340 14.72 -19.67 -8.14
CA THR A 340 15.98 -19.71 -7.39
C THR A 340 16.85 -20.87 -7.82
N VAL A 341 18.13 -20.83 -7.42
CA VAL A 341 19.08 -21.93 -7.63
C VAL A 341 18.56 -23.23 -7.02
N GLN A 342 17.93 -23.16 -5.84
CA GLN A 342 17.38 -24.33 -5.15
C GLN A 342 16.07 -24.83 -5.75
N ARG A 343 15.29 -23.94 -6.38
CA ARG A 343 14.00 -24.26 -7.01
C ARG A 343 13.90 -23.58 -8.38
N PRO A 344 14.55 -24.14 -9.42
CA PRO A 344 14.58 -23.55 -10.75
C PRO A 344 13.23 -23.59 -11.47
N ASP A 345 12.30 -24.45 -11.03
CA ASP A 345 10.91 -24.47 -11.50
C ASP A 345 10.02 -23.43 -10.78
N GLY A 346 10.61 -22.65 -9.86
CA GLY A 346 9.99 -21.59 -9.08
C GLY A 346 9.93 -21.91 -7.59
N GLU A 347 10.27 -20.91 -6.77
CA GLU A 347 10.26 -21.00 -5.30
C GLU A 347 9.06 -20.31 -4.68
N LEU A 348 8.81 -19.06 -5.08
CA LEU A 348 7.74 -18.23 -4.54
C LEU A 348 6.81 -17.80 -5.66
N ARG A 349 5.51 -17.85 -5.37
CA ARG A 349 4.45 -17.28 -6.21
C ARG A 349 3.53 -16.43 -5.37
N GLY A 350 3.02 -15.34 -5.93
CA GLY A 350 2.01 -14.51 -5.29
C GLY A 350 1.05 -13.88 -6.27
N GLN A 351 -0.25 -14.13 -6.09
CA GLN A 351 -1.29 -13.48 -6.86
C GLN A 351 -1.36 -11.99 -6.50
N LEU A 352 -1.33 -11.12 -7.50
CA LEU A 352 -1.56 -9.69 -7.33
C LEU A 352 -3.07 -9.45 -7.38
N ARG A 353 -3.70 -9.46 -6.21
CA ARG A 353 -5.14 -9.33 -6.06
C ARG A 353 -5.54 -7.90 -5.69
N VAL A 354 -6.83 -7.63 -5.78
CA VAL A 354 -7.42 -6.49 -5.08
C VAL A 354 -7.22 -6.74 -3.58
N LEU A 355 -6.44 -5.86 -2.95
CA LEU A 355 -6.38 -5.80 -1.49
C LEU A 355 -7.67 -5.17 -1.00
N PRO A 356 -8.09 -5.41 0.26
CA PRO A 356 -9.18 -4.63 0.80
C PRO A 356 -8.83 -3.15 0.56
N GLU A 357 -9.74 -2.43 -0.11
CA GLU A 357 -9.80 -1.00 0.11
C GLU A 357 -10.09 -0.93 1.59
N SER A 358 -9.05 -0.67 2.36
CA SER A 358 -9.19 -0.74 3.79
C SER A 358 -10.06 0.46 4.07
N ALA A 359 -11.36 0.15 4.17
CA ALA A 359 -12.32 1.05 4.70
C ALA A 359 -11.69 1.40 6.05
N VAL A 360 -11.20 2.63 6.14
CA VAL A 360 -11.71 3.52 7.14
C VAL A 360 -13.11 3.02 7.48
N ARG A 361 -13.24 2.14 8.48
CA ARG A 361 -14.54 1.65 8.88
C ARG A 361 -15.12 2.89 9.53
N PRO A 362 -16.09 3.58 8.90
CA PRO A 362 -16.49 4.86 9.43
C PRO A 362 -17.02 4.63 10.86
N GLY A 363 -16.53 5.42 11.80
CA GLY A 363 -16.79 5.24 13.22
C GLY A 363 -15.85 4.28 13.97
N ASP A 364 -14.89 3.61 13.34
CA ASP A 364 -13.86 2.84 14.07
C ASP A 364 -12.73 3.80 14.42
N MET A 365 -12.95 4.53 15.51
CA MET A 365 -12.15 5.68 15.92
C MET A 365 -11.01 5.31 16.85
N ASN A 366 -10.90 4.05 17.26
CA ASN A 366 -9.73 3.51 17.94
C ASN A 366 -8.98 2.45 17.11
N CYS A 367 -9.50 2.13 15.91
CA CYS A 367 -8.92 1.20 14.93
C CYS A 367 -8.71 -0.21 15.47
N ASP A 368 -9.57 -0.64 16.39
CA ASP A 368 -9.55 -2.00 16.91
C ASP A 368 -10.32 -3.00 16.02
N GLY A 369 -10.96 -2.50 14.95
CA GLY A 369 -11.74 -3.26 13.99
C GLY A 369 -13.23 -3.32 14.32
N ALA A 370 -13.65 -2.79 15.46
CA ALA A 370 -15.04 -2.71 15.89
C ALA A 370 -15.56 -1.25 15.84
N VAL A 371 -16.87 -1.06 15.68
CA VAL A 371 -17.53 0.23 15.91
C VAL A 371 -18.45 0.05 17.09
N ASN A 372 -17.98 0.47 18.25
CA ASN A 372 -18.61 0.22 19.53
C ASN A 372 -18.46 1.45 20.46
N PHE A 373 -18.75 1.27 21.75
CA PHE A 373 -18.71 2.38 22.71
C PHE A 373 -17.30 2.94 22.94
N ASP A 374 -16.26 2.16 22.68
CA ASP A 374 -14.86 2.56 22.82
C ASP A 374 -14.43 3.54 21.70
N ASP A 375 -15.26 3.74 20.68
CA ASP A 375 -15.04 4.71 19.59
C ASP A 375 -15.63 6.09 19.87
N ILE A 376 -16.47 6.24 20.89
CA ILE A 376 -17.17 7.51 21.17
C ILE A 376 -16.19 8.61 21.60
N ASP A 377 -15.34 8.35 22.60
CA ASP A 377 -14.39 9.35 23.08
C ASP A 377 -13.36 9.74 21.99
N PRO A 378 -12.79 8.79 21.23
CA PRO A 378 -11.96 9.12 20.07
C PRO A 378 -12.72 9.86 18.95
N PHE A 379 -13.99 9.54 18.69
CA PHE A 379 -14.84 10.28 17.74
C PHE A 379 -15.02 11.75 18.15
N VAL A 380 -15.35 11.99 19.41
CA VAL A 380 -15.49 13.35 19.96
C VAL A 380 -14.16 14.12 19.88
N LEU A 381 -13.04 13.44 20.12
CA LEU A 381 -11.72 14.04 19.93
C LEU A 381 -11.48 14.40 18.45
N ALA A 382 -11.87 13.55 17.50
CA ALA A 382 -11.75 13.81 16.07
C ALA A 382 -12.52 15.06 15.64
N LEU A 383 -13.73 15.29 16.18
CA LEU A 383 -14.50 16.52 15.92
C LEU A 383 -13.79 17.81 16.38
N SER A 384 -12.81 17.70 17.30
CA SER A 384 -12.00 18.86 17.72
C SER A 384 -10.85 19.18 16.76
N GLY A 385 -10.57 18.31 15.78
CA GLY A 385 -9.60 18.49 14.71
C GLY A 385 -8.58 17.35 14.59
N GLU A 386 -8.03 17.19 13.38
CA GLU A 386 -7.07 16.15 13.02
C GLU A 386 -5.83 16.15 13.93
N GLU A 387 -5.25 17.33 14.20
CA GLU A 387 -4.00 17.43 14.97
C GLU A 387 -4.14 16.88 16.39
N ALA A 388 -5.27 17.15 17.07
CA ALA A 388 -5.52 16.68 18.43
C ALA A 388 -5.76 15.17 18.46
N TYR A 389 -6.51 14.66 17.48
CA TYR A 389 -6.80 13.25 17.34
C TYR A 389 -5.54 12.43 17.02
N ALA A 390 -4.73 12.87 16.05
CA ALA A 390 -3.53 12.18 15.59
C ALA A 390 -2.44 12.06 16.69
N VAL A 391 -2.46 12.93 17.71
CA VAL A 391 -1.55 12.80 18.87
C VAL A 391 -1.93 11.62 19.76
N MET A 392 -3.23 11.37 19.94
CA MET A 392 -3.75 10.34 20.84
C MET A 392 -3.90 8.98 20.14
N PHE A 393 -4.27 9.00 18.85
CA PHE A 393 -4.46 7.83 18.01
C PHE A 393 -3.58 7.94 16.76
N PRO A 394 -2.24 7.89 16.91
CA PRO A 394 -1.29 8.08 15.80
C PRO A 394 -1.33 6.96 14.76
N GLU A 395 -1.89 5.82 15.14
CA GLU A 395 -2.14 4.66 14.30
C GLU A 395 -3.61 4.62 13.87
N CYS A 396 -4.34 5.74 13.87
CA CYS A 396 -5.70 5.80 13.37
C CYS A 396 -5.89 6.92 12.37
N GLN A 397 -6.88 6.73 11.50
CA GLN A 397 -7.26 7.74 10.54
C GLN A 397 -8.31 8.66 11.12
N TRP A 398 -7.99 9.95 11.20
CA TRP A 398 -8.97 10.96 11.58
C TRP A 398 -10.21 10.96 10.68
N LEU A 399 -10.03 10.68 9.38
CA LEU A 399 -11.13 10.51 8.41
C LEU A 399 -12.04 9.31 8.72
N ALA A 400 -11.72 8.45 9.69
CA ALA A 400 -12.69 7.50 10.22
C ALA A 400 -13.89 8.17 10.88
N ALA A 401 -13.75 9.43 11.28
CA ALA A 401 -14.87 10.19 11.79
C ALA A 401 -15.80 10.71 10.69
N ASP A 402 -15.39 10.71 9.42
CA ASP A 402 -16.26 11.05 8.28
C ASP A 402 -17.21 9.88 8.03
N CYS A 403 -18.30 9.85 8.79
CA CYS A 403 -19.29 8.77 8.79
C CYS A 403 -20.36 8.97 7.72
N ASN A 404 -20.48 10.18 7.16
CA ASN A 404 -21.41 10.48 6.07
C ASN A 404 -20.75 10.39 4.67
N LEU A 405 -19.41 10.28 4.62
CA LEU A 405 -18.53 10.17 3.44
C LEU A 405 -18.53 11.39 2.52
N ASP A 406 -18.71 12.59 3.07
CA ASP A 406 -18.71 13.85 2.31
C ASP A 406 -17.32 14.51 2.21
N GLY A 407 -16.31 13.95 2.88
CA GLY A 407 -14.93 14.40 2.89
C GLY A 407 -14.62 15.44 3.97
N ALA A 408 -15.57 15.77 4.84
CA ALA A 408 -15.36 16.56 6.05
C ALA A 408 -15.54 15.69 7.31
N VAL A 409 -14.90 16.10 8.40
CA VAL A 409 -15.21 15.56 9.74
C VAL A 409 -15.80 16.71 10.53
N ASP A 410 -17.12 16.68 10.68
CA ASP A 410 -17.86 17.70 11.40
C ASP A 410 -19.11 17.13 12.08
N PHE A 411 -20.04 18.01 12.49
CA PHE A 411 -21.21 17.57 13.24
C PHE A 411 -22.20 16.75 12.41
N ASP A 412 -22.13 16.79 11.08
CA ASP A 412 -23.00 16.02 10.20
C ASP A 412 -22.63 14.51 10.21
N ASP A 413 -21.49 14.15 10.82
CA ASP A 413 -21.05 12.77 11.01
C ASP A 413 -21.61 12.07 12.24
N ILE A 414 -22.18 12.82 13.20
CA ILE A 414 -22.64 12.26 14.48
C ILE A 414 -23.76 11.24 14.26
N ASP A 415 -24.78 11.59 13.47
CA ASP A 415 -25.94 10.71 13.27
C ASP A 415 -25.54 9.42 12.51
N PRO A 416 -24.73 9.49 11.44
CA PRO A 416 -24.17 8.30 10.79
C PRO A 416 -23.21 7.49 11.66
N PHE A 417 -22.46 8.11 12.56
CA PHE A 417 -21.61 7.42 13.54
C PHE A 417 -22.45 6.60 14.53
N VAL A 418 -23.45 7.24 15.16
CA VAL A 418 -24.34 6.59 16.14
C VAL A 418 -25.09 5.41 15.52
N ALA A 419 -25.47 5.52 14.24
CA ALA A 419 -26.13 4.44 13.52
C ALA A 419 -25.27 3.16 13.36
N GLN A 420 -23.94 3.29 13.48
CA GLN A 420 -22.98 2.19 13.29
C GLN A 420 -22.56 1.51 14.60
N ILE A 421 -22.79 2.14 15.75
CA ILE A 421 -22.43 1.59 17.06
C ILE A 421 -23.19 0.29 17.34
N GLY A 422 -22.45 -0.80 17.59
CA GLY A 422 -23.00 -2.08 18.00
C GLY A 422 -23.51 -2.97 16.86
N GLN A 423 -23.18 -2.64 15.61
CA GLN A 423 -23.27 -3.54 14.45
C GLN A 423 -22.01 -4.38 14.29
#